data_AF-A0A0B2UZL1-F1
#
_entry.id   AF-A0A0B2UZL1-F1
#
_cell.length_a   1.000
_cell.length_b   1.000
_cell.length_c   1.000
_cell.angle_alpha   90.00
_cell.angle_beta   90.00
_cell.angle_gamma   90.00
#
_symmetry.space_group_name_H-M   'P 1'
#
loop_
_entity.id
_entity.type
_entity.pdbx_description
1 polymer ?
#
loop_
_entity_poly.entity_id
_entity_poly.type
_entity_poly.pdbx_seq_one_letter_code
_entity_poly.pdbx_strand_id
1 'polypeptide(L)'
;MDASGEANATDTGQSRISTVTLGLSEDRLAITNSSSTQPICESDEDEPAPKPETFGTLTRRLFFDISHFWRSFVLVFTPIFLAPCLISSDPKYRCAFCVSLMAVYWICEVIPLPATALLPVVLFPMTGILDAATVAKEFLNDTNFLFIGGLIVAVAVEKCSLHERVALRVVTLVGSQPRWIMFGFMSVTALLR
;
A
#
# COMPACT_ATOMS: atom_id res chain seq x y z
N MET A 1 -10.30 51.99 64.85
CA MET A 1 -10.21 52.07 63.39
C MET A 1 -9.18 51.05 62.95
N ASP A 2 -9.69 50.09 62.16
CA ASP A 2 -9.03 49.29 61.11
C ASP A 2 -7.85 48.39 61.55
N ALA A 3 -8.03 47.09 61.79
CA ALA A 3 -8.51 45.98 60.95
C ALA A 3 -7.38 45.25 60.18
N SER A 4 -7.38 43.93 60.40
CA SER A 4 -6.99 42.87 59.46
C SER A 4 -5.50 42.49 59.36
N GLY A 5 -5.21 41.23 59.67
CA GLY A 5 -3.95 40.61 59.24
C GLY A 5 -3.57 39.30 59.91
N GLU A 6 -4.49 38.36 59.96
CA GLU A 6 -4.35 36.99 60.44
C GLU A 6 -3.31 36.17 59.64
N ALA A 7 -2.37 35.49 60.31
CA ALA A 7 -1.69 34.26 59.84
C ALA A 7 -0.82 33.71 61.00
N ASN A 8 -1.42 33.02 61.97
CA ASN A 8 -1.65 31.57 61.98
C ASN A 8 -0.35 30.76 62.07
N ALA A 9 -0.21 30.18 63.26
CA ALA A 9 0.47 28.94 63.60
C ALA A 9 0.64 27.97 62.41
N THR A 10 1.75 27.23 62.41
CA THR A 10 1.80 25.77 62.61
C THR A 10 3.13 25.24 62.05
N ASP A 11 4.22 25.51 62.77
CA ASP A 11 5.58 25.02 62.51
C ASP A 11 5.77 23.55 62.96
N THR A 12 4.88 22.66 62.51
CA THR A 12 4.96 21.22 62.85
C THR A 12 4.64 20.28 61.69
N GLY A 13 4.32 20.81 60.51
CA GLY A 13 4.05 20.02 59.29
C GLY A 13 5.25 19.85 58.33
N GLN A 14 6.34 20.61 58.51
CA GLN A 14 7.37 20.75 57.48
C GLN A 14 8.43 19.63 57.47
N SER A 15 8.60 18.92 58.60
CA SER A 15 9.60 17.85 58.75
C SER A 15 9.15 16.54 58.07
N ARG A 16 7.84 16.24 58.02
CA ARG A 16 7.30 15.05 57.33
C ARG A 16 7.25 15.19 55.82
N ILE A 17 7.08 16.41 55.30
CA ILE A 17 7.07 16.68 53.86
C ILE A 17 8.47 16.50 53.25
N SER A 18 9.52 16.88 53.98
CA SER A 18 10.90 16.72 53.51
C SER A 18 11.33 15.24 53.38
N THR A 19 10.75 14.34 54.18
CA THR A 19 11.09 12.89 54.12
C THR A 19 10.34 12.16 53.00
N VAL A 20 9.07 12.51 52.75
CA VAL A 20 8.30 11.94 51.62
C VAL A 20 8.90 12.36 50.27
N THR A 21 9.44 13.58 50.20
CA THR A 21 10.07 14.11 48.97
C THR A 21 11.42 13.45 48.68
N LEU A 22 12.18 13.02 49.71
CA LEU A 22 13.43 12.28 49.52
C LEU A 22 13.19 10.82 49.08
N GLY A 23 12.18 10.14 49.61
CA GLY A 23 11.83 8.77 49.19
C GLY A 23 11.29 8.69 47.75
N LEU A 24 10.59 9.73 47.28
CA LEU A 24 10.09 9.81 45.90
C LEU A 24 11.18 10.17 44.86
N SER A 25 12.35 10.61 45.30
CA SER A 25 13.47 10.98 44.42
C SER A 25 14.37 9.79 44.07
N GLU A 26 14.52 8.79 44.94
CA GLU A 26 15.32 7.60 44.65
C GLU A 26 14.60 6.63 43.70
N ASP A 27 13.27 6.44 43.86
CA ASP A 27 12.49 5.54 43.01
C ASP A 27 12.32 6.06 41.56
N ARG A 28 12.42 7.37 41.36
CA ARG A 28 12.35 7.98 40.01
C ARG A 28 13.65 7.83 39.22
N LEU A 29 14.74 7.39 39.84
CA LEU A 29 16.03 7.15 39.18
C LEU A 29 16.17 5.73 38.62
N ALA A 30 15.34 4.78 39.04
CA ALA A 30 15.37 3.41 38.52
C ALA A 30 14.53 3.20 37.24
N ILE A 31 13.50 4.04 37.01
CA ILE A 31 12.53 3.84 35.92
C ILE A 31 12.95 4.54 34.60
N THR A 32 14.01 5.37 34.61
CA THR A 32 14.49 6.07 33.38
C THR A 32 15.58 5.31 32.62
N ASN A 33 15.78 4.02 32.90
CA ASN A 33 16.68 3.16 32.12
C ASN A 33 16.07 2.77 30.76
N SER A 34 14.74 2.65 30.63
CA SER A 34 14.13 2.30 29.35
C SER A 34 13.64 3.56 28.62
N SER A 35 14.26 3.83 27.47
CA SER A 35 13.79 4.70 26.39
C SER A 35 13.88 6.22 26.57
N SER A 36 15.09 6.78 26.44
CA SER A 36 15.49 7.63 25.29
C SER A 36 16.83 8.33 25.54
N THR A 37 17.57 8.60 24.45
CA THR A 37 18.72 9.53 24.29
C THR A 37 20.07 8.85 23.95
N GLN A 38 20.27 8.58 22.65
CA GLN A 38 21.53 8.89 21.95
C GLN A 38 21.88 10.37 22.21
N PRO A 39 23.16 10.84 22.28
CA PRO A 39 24.12 10.66 21.17
C PRO A 39 25.65 10.79 21.48
N ILE A 40 26.45 10.50 20.43
CA ILE A 40 27.82 11.00 20.08
C ILE A 40 29.07 10.20 20.54
N CYS A 41 29.89 9.92 19.52
CA CYS A 41 31.28 9.41 19.47
C CYS A 41 31.49 7.90 19.65
N GLU A 42 31.13 7.12 18.63
CA GLU A 42 31.79 5.84 18.34
C GLU A 42 32.76 6.08 17.17
N SER A 43 34.04 6.15 17.53
CA SER A 43 35.28 5.95 16.76
C SER A 43 35.14 5.63 15.27
N ASP A 44 35.59 6.57 14.43
CA ASP A 44 36.13 6.26 13.10
C ASP A 44 37.37 5.37 13.27
N GLU A 45 37.29 4.16 12.71
CA GLU A 45 38.34 3.21 12.31
C GLU A 45 37.98 1.77 12.72
N ASP A 46 37.08 1.15 11.95
CA ASP A 46 37.18 -0.27 11.66
C ASP A 46 36.77 -0.46 10.19
N GLU A 47 37.76 -0.81 9.38
CA GLU A 47 37.67 -1.19 7.97
C GLU A 47 36.39 -1.99 7.69
N PRO A 48 35.60 -1.69 6.65
CA PRO A 48 34.39 -2.44 6.36
C PRO A 48 34.79 -3.87 5.98
N ALA A 49 34.70 -4.77 6.97
CA ALA A 49 34.89 -6.20 6.78
C ALA A 49 34.08 -6.64 5.55
N PRO A 50 34.69 -7.36 4.58
CA PRO A 50 33.98 -7.84 3.42
C PRO A 50 32.82 -8.71 3.90
N LYS A 51 31.60 -8.19 3.78
CA LYS A 51 30.37 -8.92 4.09
C LYS A 51 30.43 -10.19 3.26
N PRO A 52 30.32 -11.40 3.86
CA PRO A 52 30.36 -12.64 3.09
C PRO A 52 29.32 -12.52 2.00
N GLU A 53 29.78 -12.55 0.74
CA GLU A 53 29.00 -12.32 -0.47
C GLU A 53 27.66 -13.04 -0.37
N THR A 54 26.61 -12.28 -0.03
CA THR A 54 25.29 -12.80 0.29
C THR A 54 24.67 -13.36 -0.97
N PHE A 55 24.87 -14.67 -1.19
CA PHE A 55 24.32 -15.45 -2.30
C PHE A 55 22.83 -15.15 -2.53
N GLY A 56 22.04 -14.98 -1.47
CA GLY A 56 20.61 -14.65 -1.56
C GLY A 56 20.29 -13.25 -2.11
N THR A 57 21.13 -12.25 -1.88
CA THR A 57 20.92 -10.89 -2.42
C THR A 57 21.37 -10.79 -3.88
N LEU A 58 22.41 -11.52 -4.25
CA LEU A 58 22.93 -11.58 -5.61
C LEU A 58 22.02 -12.42 -6.52
N THR A 59 21.52 -13.57 -6.06
CA THR A 59 20.52 -14.37 -6.79
C THR A 59 19.22 -13.61 -7.01
N ARG A 60 18.75 -12.83 -6.03
CA ARG A 60 17.51 -12.04 -6.18
C ARG A 60 17.67 -10.89 -7.16
N ARG A 61 18.81 -10.21 -7.17
CA ARG A 61 19.13 -9.16 -8.17
C ARG A 61 19.28 -9.74 -9.57
N LEU A 62 20.05 -10.81 -9.72
CA LEU A 62 20.18 -11.50 -11.01
C LEU A 62 18.84 -12.06 -11.49
N PHE A 63 17.98 -12.59 -10.62
CA PHE A 63 16.64 -13.04 -11.02
C PHE A 63 15.76 -11.88 -11.49
N PHE A 64 15.84 -10.72 -10.85
CA PHE A 64 15.16 -9.51 -11.31
C PHE A 64 15.71 -9.02 -12.65
N ASP A 65 17.03 -9.01 -12.84
CA ASP A 65 17.68 -8.60 -14.09
C ASP A 65 17.41 -9.59 -15.22
N ILE A 66 17.44 -10.89 -14.96
CA ILE A 66 17.14 -11.94 -15.95
C ILE A 66 15.65 -11.95 -16.29
N SER A 67 14.78 -11.73 -15.31
CA SER A 67 13.34 -11.57 -15.53
C SER A 67 13.06 -10.31 -16.34
N HIS A 68 13.75 -9.20 -16.05
CA HIS A 68 13.63 -7.97 -16.81
C HIS A 68 14.13 -8.13 -18.25
N PHE A 69 15.30 -8.76 -18.44
CA PHE A 69 15.86 -9.06 -19.76
C PHE A 69 14.97 -10.01 -20.56
N TRP A 70 14.42 -11.04 -19.92
CA TRP A 70 13.48 -11.98 -20.55
C TRP A 70 12.14 -11.31 -20.87
N ARG A 71 11.62 -10.42 -20.02
CA ARG A 71 10.43 -9.60 -20.28
C ARG A 71 10.64 -8.68 -21.49
N SER A 72 11.77 -7.98 -21.57
CA SER A 72 12.13 -7.17 -22.74
C SER A 72 12.28 -8.02 -24.00
N PHE A 73 12.88 -9.21 -23.89
CA PHE A 73 12.99 -10.15 -25.00
C PHE A 73 11.61 -10.62 -25.50
N VAL A 74 10.71 -11.03 -24.60
CA VAL A 74 9.33 -11.42 -24.94
C VAL A 74 8.56 -10.27 -25.57
N LEU A 75 8.73 -9.03 -25.08
CA LEU A 75 8.08 -7.83 -25.64
C LEU A 75 8.47 -7.61 -27.11
N VAL A 76 9.72 -7.81 -27.46
CA VAL A 76 10.20 -7.60 -28.84
C VAL A 76 9.94 -8.83 -29.71
N PHE A 77 10.16 -10.03 -29.16
CA PHE A 77 10.06 -11.27 -29.91
C PHE A 77 8.62 -11.66 -30.25
N THR A 78 7.65 -11.40 -29.37
CA THR A 78 6.23 -11.71 -29.60
C THR A 78 5.65 -11.02 -30.85
N PRO A 79 5.76 -9.68 -31.03
CA PRO A 79 5.25 -9.03 -32.23
C PRO A 79 6.04 -9.42 -33.48
N ILE A 80 7.35 -9.69 -33.39
CA ILE A 80 8.17 -10.14 -34.51
C ILE A 80 7.78 -11.54 -34.99
N PHE A 81 7.55 -12.47 -34.05
CA PHE A 81 7.11 -13.83 -34.38
C PHE A 81 5.70 -13.84 -34.96
N LEU A 82 4.85 -12.92 -34.51
CA LEU A 82 3.46 -12.82 -34.92
C LEU A 82 3.27 -11.92 -36.17
N ALA A 83 4.27 -11.09 -36.53
CA ALA A 83 4.24 -10.18 -37.68
C ALA A 83 3.93 -10.86 -39.04
N PRO A 84 4.39 -12.09 -39.33
CA PRO A 84 3.99 -12.82 -40.54
C PRO A 84 2.48 -13.04 -40.63
N CYS A 85 1.77 -13.12 -39.49
CA CYS A 85 0.32 -13.25 -39.44
C CYS A 85 -0.40 -11.94 -39.86
N LEU A 86 0.26 -10.78 -39.71
CA LEU A 86 -0.27 -9.47 -40.09
C LEU A 86 -0.24 -9.23 -41.61
N ILE A 87 0.63 -9.93 -42.34
CA ILE A 87 0.81 -9.83 -43.79
C ILE A 87 -0.37 -10.46 -44.55
N SER A 88 -1.12 -11.36 -43.91
CA SER A 88 -2.35 -11.91 -44.48
C SER A 88 -3.45 -10.85 -44.46
N SER A 89 -3.97 -10.46 -45.64
CA SER A 89 -4.89 -9.33 -45.82
C SER A 89 -6.28 -9.49 -45.18
N ASP A 90 -6.62 -10.67 -44.62
CA ASP A 90 -7.94 -10.85 -44.03
C ASP A 90 -8.06 -10.19 -42.63
N PRO A 91 -9.18 -9.50 -42.35
CA PRO A 91 -9.41 -8.84 -41.06
C PRO A 91 -9.45 -9.83 -39.88
N LYS A 92 -9.77 -11.10 -40.16
CA LYS A 92 -9.81 -12.18 -39.16
C LYS A 92 -8.43 -12.45 -38.55
N TYR A 93 -7.38 -12.52 -39.37
CA TYR A 93 -6.03 -12.80 -38.90
C TYR A 93 -5.44 -11.63 -38.12
N ARG A 94 -5.77 -10.39 -38.51
CA ARG A 94 -5.36 -9.18 -37.78
C ARG A 94 -5.98 -9.12 -36.37
N CYS A 95 -7.25 -9.51 -36.23
CA CYS A 95 -7.89 -9.58 -34.91
C CYS A 95 -7.27 -10.69 -34.05
N ALA A 96 -7.06 -11.88 -34.63
CA ALA A 96 -6.40 -12.99 -33.95
C ALA A 96 -4.98 -12.63 -33.50
N PHE A 97 -4.23 -11.86 -34.31
CA PHE A 97 -2.93 -11.29 -33.95
C PHE A 97 -3.05 -10.41 -32.69
N CYS A 98 -3.95 -9.43 -32.66
CA CYS A 98 -4.10 -8.54 -31.51
C CYS A 98 -4.48 -9.29 -30.22
N VAL A 99 -5.41 -10.24 -30.30
CA VAL A 99 -5.87 -11.02 -29.14
C VAL A 99 -4.76 -11.95 -28.62
N SER A 100 -4.02 -12.61 -29.52
CA SER A 100 -2.90 -13.48 -29.10
C SER A 100 -1.75 -12.68 -28.50
N LEU A 101 -1.42 -11.50 -29.05
CA LEU A 101 -0.44 -10.59 -28.44
C LEU A 101 -0.85 -10.17 -27.04
N MET A 102 -2.13 -9.78 -26.87
CA MET A 102 -2.68 -9.39 -25.58
C MET A 102 -2.64 -10.55 -24.57
N ALA A 103 -2.99 -11.78 -24.99
CA ALA A 103 -2.95 -12.97 -24.15
C ALA A 103 -1.53 -13.33 -23.70
N VAL A 104 -0.54 -13.30 -24.61
CA VAL A 104 0.87 -13.57 -24.29
C VAL A 104 1.38 -12.52 -23.30
N TYR A 105 1.08 -11.24 -23.50
CA TYR A 105 1.52 -10.19 -22.58
C TYR A 105 0.87 -10.27 -21.21
N TRP A 106 -0.35 -10.81 -21.13
CA TRP A 106 -1.02 -11.05 -19.86
C TRP A 106 -0.38 -12.19 -19.07
N ILE A 107 -0.08 -13.31 -19.74
CA ILE A 107 0.53 -14.50 -19.11
C ILE A 107 1.99 -14.24 -18.72
N CYS A 108 2.74 -13.54 -19.58
CA CYS A 108 4.15 -13.24 -19.34
C CYS A 108 4.36 -12.04 -18.39
N GLU A 109 3.28 -11.40 -17.93
CA GLU A 109 3.26 -10.27 -17.00
C GLU A 109 4.32 -9.20 -17.34
N VAL A 110 4.55 -8.95 -18.64
CA VAL A 110 5.68 -8.12 -19.11
C VAL A 110 5.48 -6.65 -18.79
N ILE A 111 4.23 -6.21 -18.82
CA ILE A 111 3.77 -4.84 -18.63
C ILE A 111 2.81 -4.83 -17.43
N PRO A 112 2.78 -3.76 -16.60
CA PRO A 112 1.78 -3.65 -15.53
C PRO A 112 0.37 -3.86 -16.11
N LEU A 113 -0.44 -4.69 -15.44
CA LEU A 113 -1.79 -5.06 -15.88
C LEU A 113 -2.63 -3.90 -16.45
N PRO A 114 -2.63 -2.68 -15.87
CA PRO A 114 -3.36 -1.53 -16.42
C PRO A 114 -2.89 -1.13 -17.83
N ALA A 115 -1.59 -1.16 -18.10
CA ALA A 115 -1.06 -0.81 -19.41
C ALA A 115 -1.29 -1.93 -20.43
N THR A 116 -1.25 -3.20 -20.02
CA THR A 116 -1.65 -4.33 -20.89
C THR A 116 -3.12 -4.25 -21.28
N ALA A 117 -4.00 -3.80 -20.38
CA ALA A 117 -5.43 -3.61 -20.68
C ALA A 117 -5.70 -2.48 -21.70
N LEU A 118 -4.81 -1.48 -21.80
CA LEU A 118 -4.89 -0.39 -22.78
C LEU A 118 -4.27 -0.73 -24.15
N LEU A 119 -3.42 -1.74 -24.19
CA LEU A 119 -2.74 -2.22 -25.39
C LEU A 119 -3.68 -2.45 -26.59
N PRO A 120 -4.82 -3.18 -26.47
CA PRO A 120 -5.76 -3.37 -27.59
C PRO A 120 -6.31 -2.05 -28.14
N VAL A 121 -6.50 -1.03 -27.30
CA VAL A 121 -7.02 0.29 -27.72
C VAL A 121 -6.10 0.96 -28.74
N VAL A 122 -4.78 0.73 -28.63
CA VAL A 122 -3.77 1.26 -29.55
C VAL A 122 -3.53 0.31 -30.73
N LEU A 123 -3.54 -1.00 -30.50
CA LEU A 123 -3.30 -1.99 -31.55
C LEU A 123 -4.43 -2.09 -32.57
N PHE A 124 -5.69 -2.00 -32.15
CA PHE A 124 -6.84 -2.08 -33.08
C PHE A 124 -6.83 -0.99 -34.17
N PRO A 125 -6.60 0.30 -33.86
CA PRO A 125 -6.49 1.34 -34.89
C PRO A 125 -5.17 1.24 -35.67
N MET A 126 -4.06 0.83 -35.06
CA MET A 126 -2.78 0.64 -35.78
C MET A 126 -2.85 -0.47 -36.83
N THR A 127 -3.56 -1.55 -36.52
CA THR A 127 -3.79 -2.67 -37.45
C THR A 127 -4.90 -2.40 -38.47
N GLY A 128 -5.56 -1.23 -38.38
CA GLY A 128 -6.62 -0.80 -39.30
C GLY A 128 -7.87 -1.67 -39.26
N ILE A 129 -8.12 -2.40 -38.17
CA ILE A 129 -9.27 -3.30 -38.02
C ILE A 129 -10.51 -2.52 -37.61
N LEU A 130 -10.35 -1.58 -36.67
CA LEU A 130 -11.42 -0.79 -36.09
C LEU A 130 -10.96 0.65 -35.88
N ASP A 131 -11.87 1.61 -36.10
CA ASP A 131 -11.57 3.03 -35.91
C ASP A 131 -11.30 3.37 -34.44
N ALA A 132 -10.39 4.31 -34.19
CA ALA A 132 -9.98 4.71 -32.85
C ALA A 132 -11.16 5.25 -32.02
N ALA A 133 -12.10 5.97 -32.64
CA ALA A 133 -13.27 6.48 -31.93
C ALA A 133 -14.22 5.35 -31.49
N THR A 134 -14.35 4.30 -32.29
CA THR A 134 -15.18 3.13 -31.96
C THR A 134 -14.57 2.32 -30.83
N VAL A 135 -13.25 2.09 -30.88
CA VAL A 135 -12.54 1.35 -29.83
C VAL A 135 -12.55 2.12 -28.50
N ALA A 136 -12.38 3.45 -28.54
CA ALA A 136 -12.43 4.29 -27.35
C ALA A 136 -13.82 4.29 -26.69
N LYS A 137 -14.91 4.28 -27.48
CA LYS A 137 -16.28 4.14 -26.96
C LYS A 137 -16.49 2.82 -26.25
N GLU A 138 -16.00 1.72 -26.82
CA GLU A 138 -16.12 0.40 -26.22
C GLU A 138 -15.26 0.26 -24.94
N PHE A 139 -14.10 0.93 -24.92
CA PHE A 139 -13.25 0.95 -23.73
C PHE A 139 -13.86 1.81 -22.61
N LEU A 140 -14.47 2.95 -22.92
CA LEU A 140 -15.12 3.83 -21.94
C LEU A 140 -16.62 3.53 -21.78
N ASN A 141 -16.96 2.26 -21.69
CA ASN A 141 -18.33 1.82 -21.37
C ASN A 141 -18.73 2.19 -19.93
N ASP A 142 -20.04 2.21 -19.66
CA ASP A 142 -20.63 2.57 -18.36
C ASP A 142 -19.99 1.81 -17.18
N THR A 143 -19.62 0.55 -17.39
CA THR A 143 -18.96 -0.29 -16.40
C THR A 143 -17.59 0.28 -15.98
N ASN A 144 -16.74 0.69 -16.92
CA ASN A 144 -15.44 1.26 -16.61
C ASN A 144 -15.58 2.63 -15.93
N PHE A 145 -16.58 3.42 -16.34
CA PHE A 145 -16.89 4.68 -15.66
C PHE A 145 -17.37 4.46 -14.22
N LEU A 146 -18.17 3.41 -13.98
CA LEU A 146 -18.62 3.03 -12.64
C LEU A 146 -17.45 2.59 -11.75
N PHE A 147 -16.49 1.84 -12.29
CA PHE A 147 -15.27 1.50 -11.55
C PHE A 147 -14.45 2.74 -11.19
N ILE A 148 -14.22 3.64 -12.14
CA ILE A 148 -13.48 4.89 -11.88
C ILE A 148 -14.22 5.76 -10.86
N GLY A 149 -15.54 5.90 -11.00
CA GLY A 149 -16.39 6.60 -10.04
C GLY A 149 -16.34 5.97 -8.64
N GLY A 150 -16.40 4.64 -8.57
CA GLY A 150 -16.26 3.90 -7.31
C GLY A 150 -14.90 4.10 -6.64
N LEU A 151 -13.81 4.11 -7.42
CA LEU A 151 -12.45 4.41 -6.91
C LEU A 151 -12.36 5.85 -6.40
N ILE A 152 -12.91 6.83 -7.14
CA ILE A 152 -12.95 8.23 -6.71
C ILE A 152 -13.74 8.37 -5.40
N VAL A 153 -14.89 7.73 -5.29
CA VAL A 153 -15.71 7.73 -4.06
C VAL A 153 -14.95 7.06 -2.90
N ALA A 154 -14.28 5.94 -3.13
CA ALA A 154 -13.47 5.26 -2.11
C ALA A 154 -12.36 6.18 -1.57
N VAL A 155 -11.61 6.84 -2.46
CA VAL A 155 -10.56 7.81 -2.07
C VAL A 155 -11.17 9.03 -1.37
N ALA A 156 -12.31 9.54 -1.81
CA ALA A 156 -12.99 10.64 -1.15
C ALA A 156 -13.41 10.27 0.28
N VAL A 157 -13.93 9.06 0.50
CA VAL A 157 -14.29 8.53 1.82
C VAL A 157 -13.06 8.36 2.71
N GLU A 158 -11.92 7.93 2.15
CA GLU A 158 -10.65 7.84 2.85
C GLU A 158 -10.19 9.22 3.35
N LYS A 159 -10.23 10.24 2.47
CA LYS A 159 -9.83 11.62 2.80
C LYS A 159 -10.76 12.31 3.81
N CYS A 160 -12.02 11.90 3.89
CA CYS A 160 -12.97 12.40 4.90
C CYS A 160 -12.77 11.77 6.29
N SER A 161 -11.76 10.91 6.48
CA SER A 161 -11.53 10.10 7.71
C SER A 161 -12.78 9.38 8.19
N LEU A 162 -13.71 9.09 7.27
CA LEU A 162 -14.99 8.47 7.61
C LEU A 162 -14.78 7.04 8.09
N HIS A 163 -13.77 6.36 7.55
CA HIS A 163 -13.36 5.01 7.93
C HIS A 163 -13.02 4.91 9.43
N GLU A 164 -12.35 5.91 10.00
CA GLU A 164 -11.99 5.93 11.43
C GLU A 164 -13.22 6.15 12.32
N ARG A 165 -14.09 7.11 11.96
CA ARG A 165 -15.33 7.37 12.72
C ARG A 165 -16.29 6.18 12.67
N VAL A 166 -16.37 5.49 11.54
CA VAL A 166 -17.19 4.29 11.37
C VAL A 166 -16.57 3.12 12.11
N ALA A 167 -15.25 2.91 12.03
CA ALA A 167 -14.55 1.84 12.75
C ALA A 167 -14.75 1.96 14.27
N LEU A 168 -14.57 3.16 14.84
CA LEU A 168 -14.82 3.41 16.26
C LEU A 168 -16.28 3.10 16.65
N ARG A 169 -17.26 3.55 15.86
CA ARG A 169 -18.68 3.25 16.12
C ARG A 169 -18.97 1.75 16.09
N VAL A 170 -18.46 1.04 15.10
CA VAL A 170 -18.69 -0.40 14.95
C VAL A 170 -18.05 -1.17 16.10
N VAL A 171 -16.81 -0.85 16.50
CA VAL A 171 -16.14 -1.50 17.64
C VAL A 171 -16.91 -1.27 18.94
N THR A 172 -17.44 -0.07 19.16
CA THR A 172 -18.26 0.20 20.37
C THR A 172 -19.62 -0.50 20.34
N LEU A 173 -20.19 -0.77 19.16
CA LEU A 173 -21.52 -1.37 19.01
C LEU A 173 -21.48 -2.90 19.01
N VAL A 174 -20.45 -3.49 18.41
CA VAL A 174 -20.22 -4.94 18.33
C VAL A 174 -19.56 -5.46 19.62
N GLY A 175 -18.86 -4.61 20.36
CA GLY A 175 -18.06 -4.99 21.51
C GLY A 175 -16.82 -5.81 21.10
N SER A 176 -15.88 -6.04 22.03
CA SER A 176 -14.61 -6.75 21.78
C SER A 176 -14.79 -8.27 21.56
N GLN A 177 -15.92 -8.74 21.02
CA GLN A 177 -16.19 -10.15 20.80
C GLN A 177 -16.14 -10.50 19.30
N PRO A 178 -15.11 -11.26 18.84
CA PRO A 178 -14.92 -11.58 17.42
C PRO A 178 -16.05 -12.44 16.80
N ARG A 179 -16.93 -13.02 17.62
CA ARG A 179 -18.08 -13.84 17.17
C ARG A 179 -19.11 -13.04 16.36
N TRP A 180 -19.31 -11.77 16.72
CA TRP A 180 -20.28 -10.90 16.03
C TRP A 180 -19.79 -10.43 14.66
N ILE A 181 -18.47 -10.22 14.52
CA ILE A 181 -17.84 -9.86 13.23
C ILE A 181 -18.01 -11.00 12.22
N MET A 182 -17.74 -12.25 12.66
CA MET A 182 -17.93 -13.44 11.83
C MET A 182 -19.40 -13.63 11.40
N PHE A 183 -20.34 -13.39 12.32
CA PHE A 183 -21.77 -13.50 12.02
C PHE A 183 -22.20 -12.44 10.99
N GLY A 184 -21.72 -11.19 11.12
CA GLY A 184 -21.99 -10.14 10.15
C GLY A 184 -21.48 -10.48 8.75
N PHE A 185 -20.26 -11.00 8.64
CA PHE A 185 -19.69 -11.40 7.36
C PHE A 185 -20.46 -12.58 6.71
N MET A 186 -20.83 -13.59 7.50
CA MET A 186 -21.65 -14.71 7.02
C MET A 186 -23.06 -14.27 6.59
N SER A 187 -23.72 -13.42 7.37
CA SER A 187 -25.07 -12.92 7.03
C SER A 187 -25.07 -12.06 5.77
N VAL A 188 -24.10 -11.16 5.59
CA VAL A 188 -23.99 -10.35 4.36
C VAL A 188 -23.75 -11.24 3.14
N THR A 189 -22.87 -12.23 3.25
CA THR A 189 -22.60 -13.18 2.15
C THR A 189 -23.84 -14.03 1.82
N ALA A 190 -24.62 -14.44 2.82
CA ALA A 190 -25.85 -15.19 2.62
C ALA A 190 -26.98 -14.37 2.00
N LEU A 191 -27.07 -13.06 2.32
CA LEU A 191 -28.08 -12.15 1.74
C LEU A 191 -27.72 -11.68 0.32
N LEU A 192 -26.43 -11.65 -0.02
CA LEU A 192 -25.95 -11.25 -1.34
C LEU A 192 -26.08 -12.37 -2.39
N ARG A 193 -26.18 -13.62 -1.96
CA ARG A 193 -26.37 -14.79 -2.82
C ARG A 193 -27.84 -14.99 -3.17
#